data_AF-A0A536XMF9-F1
#
_entry.id   AF-A0A536XMF9-F1
#
_cell.length_a   1.000
_cell.length_b   1.000
_cell.length_c   1.000
_cell.angle_alpha   90.00
_cell.angle_beta   90.00
_cell.angle_gamma   90.00
#
_symmetry.space_group_name_H-M   'P 1'
#
loop_
_entity.id
_entity.type
_entity.pdbx_description
1 polymer ?
#
loop_
_entity_poly.entity_id
_entity_poly.type
_entity_poly.pdbx_seq_one_letter_code
_entity_poly.pdbx_strand_id
1 'polypeptide(L)'
;AKNFPGAIDELKRLNDSGDADWNNLMGYSLRKAPTPDFAGAEKFYDEALRIDPRHRGALEYSGELYLQTGDLAKAEQRLAALDKACRFGCAEYSDLKKAIAQYKASGSATSSGY
;
A
#
# COMPACT_ATOMS: atom_id res chain seq x y z
N ALA A 1 1.43 -21.25 4.50
CA ALA A 1 1.68 -19.95 3.86
C ALA A 1 0.38 -19.40 3.28
N LYS A 2 0.21 -18.08 3.18
CA LYS A 2 -0.98 -17.49 2.53
C LYS A 2 -0.95 -17.78 1.02
N ASN A 3 -2.07 -18.14 0.40
CA ASN A 3 -2.18 -18.42 -1.04
C ASN A 3 -2.55 -17.16 -1.84
N PHE A 4 -1.57 -16.30 -2.08
CA PHE A 4 -1.77 -15.07 -2.87
C PHE A 4 -2.10 -15.31 -4.35
N PRO A 5 -1.47 -16.29 -5.05
CA PRO A 5 -1.86 -16.59 -6.43
C PRO A 5 -3.34 -16.96 -6.56
N GLY A 6 -3.84 -17.84 -5.68
CA GLY A 6 -5.26 -18.21 -5.68
C GLY A 6 -6.19 -17.03 -5.35
N ALA A 7 -5.77 -16.12 -4.44
CA ALA A 7 -6.51 -14.90 -4.15
C ALA A 7 -6.59 -13.96 -5.37
N ILE A 8 -5.49 -13.77 -6.10
CA ILE A 8 -5.46 -12.98 -7.33
C ILE A 8 -6.41 -13.57 -8.37
N ASP A 9 -6.39 -14.89 -8.55
CA ASP A 9 -7.27 -15.56 -9.52
C ASP A 9 -8.75 -15.43 -9.16
N GLU A 10 -9.08 -15.50 -7.86
CA GLU A 10 -10.46 -15.27 -7.39
C GLU A 10 -10.90 -13.82 -7.57
N LEU A 11 -10.06 -12.86 -7.20
CA LEU A 11 -10.36 -11.45 -7.39
C LEU A 11 -10.58 -11.13 -8.87
N LYS A 12 -9.76 -11.69 -9.78
CA LYS A 12 -9.96 -11.57 -11.23
C LYS A 12 -11.29 -12.14 -11.72
N ARG A 13 -11.79 -13.23 -11.10
CA ARG A 13 -13.12 -13.79 -11.43
C ARG A 13 -14.24 -12.87 -10.96
N LEU A 14 -14.12 -12.30 -9.77
CA LEU A 14 -15.10 -11.35 -9.22
C LEU A 14 -15.14 -10.05 -10.04
N ASN A 15 -13.97 -9.55 -10.46
CA ASN A 15 -13.80 -8.38 -11.33
C ASN A 15 -14.58 -7.14 -10.85
N ASP A 16 -14.61 -6.89 -9.55
CA ASP A 16 -15.33 -5.76 -8.96
C ASP A 16 -14.44 -4.50 -8.94
N SER A 17 -13.99 -4.09 -10.13
CA SER A 17 -13.03 -2.99 -10.27
C SER A 17 -13.57 -1.61 -9.88
N GLY A 18 -14.88 -1.49 -9.64
CA GLY A 18 -15.52 -0.28 -9.12
C GLY A 18 -15.49 -0.16 -7.59
N ASP A 19 -15.07 -1.21 -6.88
CA ASP A 19 -15.05 -1.27 -5.42
C ASP A 19 -13.63 -0.97 -4.87
N ALA A 20 -13.54 -0.05 -3.91
CA ALA A 20 -12.27 0.38 -3.36
C ALA A 20 -11.59 -0.70 -2.50
N ASP A 21 -12.37 -1.50 -1.75
CA ASP A 21 -11.87 -2.61 -0.96
C ASP A 21 -11.35 -3.74 -1.86
N TRP A 22 -12.04 -4.05 -2.97
CA TRP A 22 -11.59 -5.02 -3.97
C TRP A 22 -10.26 -4.59 -4.58
N ASN A 23 -10.15 -3.32 -4.98
CA ASN A 23 -8.92 -2.76 -5.55
C ASN A 23 -7.77 -2.80 -4.52
N ASN A 24 -8.04 -2.41 -3.27
CA ASN A 24 -7.07 -2.51 -2.19
C ASN A 24 -6.59 -3.96 -1.97
N LEU A 25 -7.51 -4.93 -1.99
CA LEU A 25 -7.20 -6.34 -1.80
C LEU A 25 -6.44 -6.94 -2.99
N MET A 26 -6.72 -6.50 -4.22
CA MET A 26 -5.94 -6.86 -5.41
C MET A 26 -4.51 -6.33 -5.29
N GLY A 27 -4.35 -5.05 -4.96
CA GLY A 27 -3.03 -4.46 -4.74
C GLY A 27 -2.24 -5.14 -3.62
N TYR A 28 -2.91 -5.49 -2.52
CA TYR A 28 -2.31 -6.24 -1.42
C TYR A 28 -1.85 -7.63 -1.86
N SER A 29 -2.71 -8.36 -2.57
CA SER A 29 -2.39 -9.70 -3.05
C SER A 29 -1.22 -9.71 -4.03
N LEU A 30 -1.17 -8.75 -4.97
CA LEU A 30 -0.06 -8.59 -5.93
C LEU A 30 1.27 -8.26 -5.23
N ARG A 31 1.26 -7.35 -4.25
CA ARG A 31 2.46 -6.97 -3.48
C ARG A 31 3.01 -8.12 -2.63
N LYS A 32 2.13 -8.98 -2.11
CA LYS A 32 2.51 -10.05 -1.17
C LYS A 32 2.75 -11.41 -1.85
N ALA A 33 2.50 -11.53 -3.14
CA ALA A 33 2.74 -12.75 -3.91
C ALA A 33 4.22 -13.20 -3.85
N PRO A 34 4.52 -14.50 -4.05
CA PRO A 34 5.91 -14.98 -4.08
C PRO A 34 6.79 -14.27 -5.11
N THR A 35 6.20 -13.88 -6.23
CA THR A 35 6.78 -12.98 -7.24
C THR A 35 5.95 -11.70 -7.25
N PRO A 36 6.33 -10.67 -6.48
CA PRO A 36 5.53 -9.45 -6.36
C PRO A 36 5.42 -8.69 -7.68
N ASP A 37 4.22 -8.22 -8.02
CA ASP A 37 4.01 -7.21 -9.05
C ASP A 37 3.74 -5.86 -8.39
N PHE A 38 4.82 -5.11 -8.15
CA PHE A 38 4.74 -3.81 -7.47
C PHE A 38 4.07 -2.73 -8.32
N ALA A 39 4.29 -2.73 -9.63
CA ALA A 39 3.67 -1.76 -10.53
C ALA A 39 2.16 -2.03 -10.67
N GLY A 40 1.77 -3.29 -10.76
CA GLY A 40 0.36 -3.69 -10.68
C GLY A 40 -0.26 -3.30 -9.34
N ALA A 41 0.42 -3.59 -8.23
CA ALA A 41 -0.07 -3.24 -6.91
C ALA A 41 -0.31 -1.72 -6.75
N GLU A 42 0.64 -0.88 -7.19
CA GLU A 42 0.48 0.59 -7.16
C GLU A 42 -0.78 1.02 -7.91
N LYS A 43 -0.99 0.53 -9.14
CA LYS A 43 -2.18 0.86 -9.94
C LYS A 43 -3.49 0.55 -9.23
N PHE A 44 -3.58 -0.61 -8.59
CA PHE A 44 -4.79 -1.00 -7.86
C PHE A 44 -4.99 -0.18 -6.58
N TYR A 45 -3.93 0.13 -5.83
CA TYR A 45 -4.09 1.05 -4.69
C TYR A 45 -4.49 2.46 -5.15
N ASP A 46 -3.91 2.96 -6.23
CA ASP A 46 -4.27 4.27 -6.78
C ASP A 46 -5.73 4.30 -7.25
N GLU A 47 -6.22 3.21 -7.85
CA GLU A 47 -7.63 3.09 -8.22
C GLU A 47 -8.55 3.05 -6.99
N ALA A 48 -8.18 2.30 -5.94
CA ALA A 48 -8.90 2.32 -4.67
C ALA A 48 -9.00 3.75 -4.10
N LEU A 49 -7.92 4.52 -4.17
CA LEU A 49 -7.85 5.91 -3.70
C LEU A 49 -8.54 6.91 -4.63
N ARG A 50 -8.68 6.58 -5.92
CA ARG A 50 -9.51 7.34 -6.86
C ARG A 50 -11.00 7.19 -6.51
N ILE A 51 -11.41 5.99 -6.10
CA ILE A 51 -12.79 5.66 -5.71
C ILE A 51 -13.11 6.22 -4.32
N ASP A 52 -12.27 5.93 -3.32
CA ASP A 52 -12.35 6.47 -1.97
C ASP A 52 -10.99 7.08 -1.56
N PRO A 53 -10.84 8.42 -1.65
CA PRO A 53 -9.61 9.11 -1.25
C PRO A 53 -9.25 8.98 0.24
N ARG A 54 -10.17 8.49 1.08
CA ARG A 54 -9.97 8.29 2.53
C ARG A 54 -9.81 6.83 2.90
N HIS A 55 -9.70 5.94 1.91
CA HIS A 55 -9.57 4.51 2.14
C HIS A 55 -8.28 4.19 2.89
N ARG A 56 -8.41 3.84 4.17
CA ARG A 56 -7.28 3.72 5.11
C ARG A 56 -6.31 2.61 4.72
N GLY A 57 -6.83 1.43 4.39
CA GLY A 57 -6.00 0.28 3.97
C GLY A 57 -5.16 0.58 2.72
N ALA A 58 -5.78 1.12 1.67
CA ALA A 58 -5.07 1.52 0.45
C ALA A 58 -3.99 2.59 0.70
N LEU A 59 -4.26 3.59 1.56
CA LEU A 59 -3.25 4.57 1.93
C LEU A 59 -2.07 3.93 2.67
N GLU A 60 -2.34 3.06 3.65
CA GLU A 60 -1.31 2.34 4.40
C GLU A 60 -0.48 1.44 3.48
N TYR A 61 -1.14 0.55 2.74
CA TYR A 61 -0.48 -0.47 1.94
C TYR A 61 0.28 0.11 0.75
N SER A 62 -0.20 1.20 0.14
CA SER A 62 0.59 1.94 -0.85
C SER A 62 1.78 2.66 -0.21
N GLY A 63 1.64 3.19 1.01
CA GLY A 63 2.77 3.72 1.77
C GLY A 63 3.85 2.67 2.04
N GLU A 64 3.46 1.47 2.49
CA GLU A 64 4.38 0.34 2.66
C GLU A 64 5.01 -0.12 1.34
N LEU A 65 4.24 -0.12 0.25
CA LEU A 65 4.75 -0.43 -1.09
C LEU A 65 5.88 0.54 -1.46
N TYR A 66 5.68 1.83 -1.23
CA TYR A 66 6.69 2.84 -1.53
C TYR A 66 7.96 2.67 -0.70
N LEU A 67 7.87 2.27 0.57
CA LEU A 67 9.05 1.91 1.34
C LEU A 67 9.79 0.69 0.76
N GLN A 68 9.06 -0.32 0.30
CA GLN A 68 9.65 -1.52 -0.32
C GLN A 68 10.35 -1.21 -1.64
N THR A 69 9.87 -0.22 -2.39
CA THR A 69 10.45 0.20 -3.67
C THR A 69 11.41 1.39 -3.54
N GLY A 70 11.64 1.90 -2.33
CA GLY A 70 12.63 2.94 -2.05
C GLY A 70 12.14 4.38 -2.19
N ASP A 71 10.83 4.61 -2.37
CA ASP A 71 10.23 5.94 -2.50
C ASP A 71 9.71 6.45 -1.14
N LEU A 72 10.64 6.86 -0.27
CA LEU A 72 10.30 7.41 1.04
C LEU A 72 9.37 8.62 0.95
N ALA A 73 9.55 9.48 -0.06
CA ALA A 73 8.76 10.69 -0.21
C ALA A 73 7.28 10.38 -0.45
N LYS A 74 6.96 9.42 -1.35
CA LYS A 74 5.58 8.99 -1.55
C LYS A 74 4.99 8.27 -0.33
N ALA A 75 5.79 7.50 0.41
CA ALA A 75 5.33 6.88 1.65
C ALA A 75 4.88 7.94 2.69
N GLU A 76 5.64 9.02 2.84
CA GLU A 76 5.28 10.14 3.73
C GLU A 76 4.03 10.89 3.26
N GLN A 77 3.84 11.04 1.94
CA GLN A 77 2.61 11.61 1.38
C GLN A 77 1.38 10.78 1.74
N ARG A 78 1.48 9.44 1.67
CA ARG A 78 0.39 8.54 2.10
C ARG A 78 0.11 8.65 3.60
N LEU A 79 1.14 8.77 4.42
CA LEU A 79 0.96 9.00 5.86
C LEU A 79 0.22 10.31 6.15
N ALA A 80 0.56 11.39 5.44
CA ALA A 80 -0.12 12.68 5.59
C ALA A 80 -1.59 12.62 5.14
N ALA A 81 -1.92 11.82 4.13
CA ALA A 81 -3.30 11.56 3.74
C ALA A 81 -4.05 10.73 4.79
N LEU A 82 -3.41 9.72 5.39
CA LEU A 82 -3.96 8.91 6.49
C LEU A 82 -4.30 9.77 7.71
N ASP A 83 -3.43 10.70 8.08
CA ASP A 83 -3.64 11.62 9.19
C ASP A 83 -4.96 12.39 9.02
N LYS A 84 -5.22 12.90 7.81
CA LYS A 84 -6.48 13.59 7.46
C LYS A 84 -7.68 12.63 7.44
N ALA A 85 -7.47 11.38 7.02
CA ALA A 85 -8.51 10.37 6.99
C ALA A 85 -8.96 9.93 8.40
N CYS A 86 -8.05 10.00 9.38
CA CYS A 86 -8.21 9.44 10.73
C CYS A 86 -8.42 10.52 11.81
N ARG A 87 -9.67 10.95 12.00
CA ARG A 87 -10.07 12.04 12.93
C ARG A 87 -9.66 11.85 14.41
N PHE A 88 -9.54 10.60 14.88
CA PHE A 88 -9.12 10.26 16.25
C PHE A 88 -7.93 9.30 16.28
N GLY A 89 -7.13 9.30 15.21
CA GLY A 89 -6.14 8.25 14.97
C GLY A 89 -6.78 6.96 14.47
N CYS A 90 -5.95 6.11 13.87
CA CYS A 90 -6.32 4.79 13.35
C CYS A 90 -5.09 3.88 13.38
N ALA A 91 -5.30 2.56 13.30
CA ALA A 91 -4.21 1.59 13.34
C ALA A 91 -3.28 1.78 12.14
N GLU A 92 -3.87 1.98 10.96
CA GLU A 92 -3.20 2.15 9.67
C GLU A 92 -2.20 3.32 9.67
N TYR A 93 -2.58 4.44 10.31
CA TYR A 93 -1.66 5.57 10.49
C TYR A 93 -0.48 5.19 11.39
N SER A 94 -0.75 4.52 12.50
CA SER A 94 0.28 4.14 13.47
C SER A 94 1.27 3.13 12.87
N ASP A 95 0.76 2.19 12.10
CA ASP A 95 1.54 1.14 11.44
C ASP A 95 2.42 1.72 10.32
N LEU A 96 1.86 2.55 9.43
CA LEU A 96 2.66 3.20 8.40
C LEU A 96 3.71 4.16 9.00
N LYS A 97 3.35 4.93 10.05
CA LYS A 97 4.29 5.81 10.74
C LYS A 97 5.47 5.04 11.31
N LYS A 98 5.19 3.87 11.90
CA LYS A 98 6.23 2.98 12.43
C LYS A 98 7.10 2.40 11.31
N ALA A 99 6.52 1.97 10.20
CA ALA A 99 7.26 1.46 9.05
C ALA A 99 8.21 2.52 8.46
N ILE A 100 7.75 3.76 8.32
CA ILE A 100 8.58 4.90 7.87
C ILE A 100 9.74 5.15 8.82
N ALA A 101 9.48 5.16 10.14
CA ALA A 101 10.53 5.35 11.14
C ALA A 101 11.60 4.25 11.08
N GLN A 102 11.17 2.99 10.91
CA GLN A 102 12.08 1.85 10.75
C GLN A 102 12.92 1.96 9.47
N TYR A 103 12.31 2.30 8.35
CA TYR A 103 13.01 2.49 7.07
C TYR A 103 14.10 3.58 7.15
N LYS A 104 13.82 4.69 7.85
CA LYS A 104 14.79 5.75 8.10
C LYS A 104 15.94 5.28 8.99
N ALA A 105 15.63 4.50 10.02
CA ALA A 105 16.62 3.97 10.96
C ALA A 105 17.55 2.90 10.34
N SER A 106 17.07 2.15 9.34
CA SER A 106 17.85 1.10 8.66
C SER A 106 18.86 1.63 7.63
N GLY A 107 19.01 2.95 7.47
CA GLY A 107 19.94 3.54 6.49
C GLY A 107 19.57 3.28 5.03
N SER A 108 18.38 2.74 4.77
CA SER A 108 17.88 2.47 3.41
C SER A 108 17.58 3.74 2.62
N ALA A 109 17.50 4.89 3.30
CA ALA A 109 17.39 6.22 2.70
C ALA A 109 18.73 6.81 2.19
N THR A 110 19.87 6.12 2.41
CA THR A 110 21.22 6.68 2.14
C THR A 110 22.03 5.95 1.05
N SER A 111 21.44 5.07 0.23
CA SER A 111 22.19 4.29 -0.76
C SER A 111 21.87 4.54 -2.25
N SER A 112 21.09 5.57 -2.60
CA SER A 112 21.00 6.05 -4.00
C SER A 112 21.82 7.32 -4.19
N GLY A 113 23.13 7.15 -4.27
CA GLY A 113 24.07 8.24 -4.45
C GLY A 113 25.49 7.74 -4.73
N TYR A 114 25.66 7.00 -5.82
CA TYR A 114 26.91 6.85 -6.56
C TYR A 114 26.59 6.75 -8.06
#